data_AF-A0A6L7TU71-F1
#
_entry.id   AF-A0A6L7TU71-F1
#
_cell.length_a   1.000
_cell.length_b   1.000
_cell.length_c   1.000
_cell.angle_alpha   90.00
_cell.angle_beta   90.00
_cell.angle_gamma   90.00
#
_symmetry.space_group_name_H-M   'P 1'
#
loop_
_entity.id
_entity.type
_entity.pdbx_description
1 polymer ?
#
loop_
_entity_poly.entity_id
_entity_poly.type
_entity_poly.pdbx_seq_one_letter_code
_entity_poly.pdbx_strand_id
1 'polypeptide(L)'
;MTFTEFFSTATGWLPYAYQARLGDSPNLPVLLRIPTGAGKTEAATLTWLYRLIKHPDQEVRDSTPRRLLYCLPMRTLVEQTMGRINEWINNLGMAGEVKAVTLLSLSQKSGCRLGCRL
;
A
#
# COMPACT_ATOMS: atom_id res chain seq x y z
N MET A 1 -13.17 0.89 -15.43
CA MET A 1 -11.71 0.94 -15.30
C MET A 1 -11.23 -0.44 -14.91
N THR A 2 -10.32 -1.02 -15.70
CA THR A 2 -9.71 -2.32 -15.38
C THR A 2 -8.64 -2.16 -14.29
N PHE A 3 -8.23 -3.27 -13.66
CA PHE A 3 -7.11 -3.22 -12.71
C PHE A 3 -5.81 -2.74 -13.38
N THR A 4 -5.55 -3.17 -14.62
CA THR A 4 -4.37 -2.75 -15.38
C THR A 4 -4.31 -1.25 -15.63
N GLU A 5 -5.42 -0.65 -16.05
CA GLU A 5 -5.52 0.82 -16.20
C GLU A 5 -5.26 1.50 -14.86
N PHE A 6 -5.89 1.01 -13.78
CA PHE A 6 -5.74 1.56 -12.44
C PHE A 6 -4.29 1.52 -11.96
N PHE A 7 -3.63 0.38 -12.15
CA PHE A 7 -2.24 0.17 -11.78
C PHE A 7 -1.31 1.10 -12.57
N SER A 8 -1.56 1.23 -13.88
CA SER A 8 -0.76 2.09 -14.74
C SER A 8 -0.94 3.56 -14.42
N THR A 9 -2.16 4.02 -14.13
CA THR A 9 -2.41 5.39 -13.65
C THR A 9 -1.68 5.67 -12.34
N ALA A 10 -1.70 4.73 -11.40
CA ALA A 10 -1.05 4.91 -10.10
C ALA A 10 0.49 4.95 -10.20
N THR A 11 1.09 4.07 -11.00
CA THR A 11 2.54 3.80 -10.96
C THR A 11 3.32 4.32 -12.17
N GLY A 12 2.65 4.60 -13.29
CA GLY A 12 3.29 4.86 -14.58
C GLY A 12 3.75 3.61 -15.34
N TRP A 13 3.58 2.41 -14.78
CA TRP A 13 4.06 1.14 -15.36
C TRP A 13 2.91 0.15 -15.56
N LEU A 14 3.10 -0.82 -16.46
CA LEU A 14 2.17 -1.95 -16.55
C LEU A 14 2.41 -2.95 -15.41
N PRO A 15 1.34 -3.56 -14.86
CA PRO A 15 1.48 -4.58 -13.82
C PRO A 15 2.18 -5.83 -14.38
N TYR A 16 2.95 -6.50 -13.54
CA TYR A 16 3.40 -7.86 -13.82
C TYR A 16 2.19 -8.80 -13.93
N ALA A 17 2.35 -9.90 -14.68
CA ALA A 17 1.28 -10.86 -14.90
C ALA A 17 0.65 -11.39 -13.59
N TYR A 18 1.45 -11.57 -12.54
CA TYR A 18 0.94 -12.00 -11.24
C TYR A 18 0.13 -10.90 -10.54
N GLN A 19 0.48 -9.63 -10.72
CA GLN A 19 -0.21 -8.48 -10.12
C GLN A 19 -1.57 -8.31 -10.79
N ALA A 20 -1.62 -8.40 -12.12
CA ALA A 20 -2.87 -8.39 -12.87
C ALA A 20 -3.83 -9.50 -12.41
N ARG A 21 -3.33 -10.74 -12.34
CA ARG A 21 -4.10 -11.88 -11.80
C ARG A 21 -4.59 -11.67 -10.38
N LEU A 22 -3.81 -10.99 -9.54
CA LEU A 22 -4.20 -10.69 -8.16
C LEU A 22 -5.34 -9.67 -8.11
N GLY A 23 -5.30 -8.65 -8.97
CA GLY A 23 -6.34 -7.63 -9.12
C GLY A 23 -7.67 -8.17 -9.64
N ASP A 24 -7.60 -9.11 -10.59
CA ASP A 24 -8.78 -9.71 -11.23
C ASP A 24 -9.33 -10.93 -10.48
N SER A 25 -8.62 -11.41 -9.45
CA SER A 25 -9.05 -12.58 -8.67
C SER A 25 -10.26 -12.25 -7.80
N PRO A 26 -11.29 -13.11 -7.75
CA PRO A 26 -12.46 -12.90 -6.89
C PRO A 26 -12.06 -12.86 -5.41
N ASN A 27 -11.05 -13.65 -5.04
CA ASN A 27 -10.57 -13.76 -3.67
C ASN A 27 -9.09 -13.38 -3.56
N LEU A 28 -8.73 -12.70 -2.46
CA LEU A 28 -7.33 -12.46 -2.14
C LEU A 28 -6.71 -13.69 -1.48
N PRO A 29 -5.48 -14.07 -1.86
CA PRO A 29 -4.78 -15.15 -1.21
C PRO A 29 -4.36 -14.74 0.20
N VAL A 30 -4.42 -15.68 1.14
CA VAL A 30 -3.90 -15.50 2.51
C VAL A 30 -2.36 -15.38 2.50
N LEU A 31 -1.70 -16.03 1.54
CA LEU A 31 -0.25 -16.04 1.40
C LEU A 31 0.16 -15.86 -0.06
N LEU A 32 0.99 -14.85 -0.33
CA LEU A 32 1.57 -14.59 -1.65
C LEU A 32 3.10 -14.73 -1.59
N ARG A 33 3.63 -15.84 -2.12
CA ARG A 33 5.09 -16.08 -2.18
C ARG A 33 5.67 -15.58 -3.49
N ILE A 34 6.39 -14.46 -3.40
CA ILE A 34 7.01 -13.80 -4.55
C ILE A 34 8.41 -13.35 -4.15
N PRO A 35 9.41 -13.40 -5.05
CA PRO A 35 10.77 -12.93 -4.75
C PRO A 35 10.81 -11.44 -4.40
N THR A 36 11.83 -11.02 -3.66
CA THR A 36 12.12 -9.59 -3.42
C THR A 36 12.36 -8.87 -4.75
N GLY A 37 12.06 -7.57 -4.78
CA GLY A 37 12.19 -6.77 -6.01
C GLY A 37 11.06 -6.91 -7.04
N ALA A 38 10.18 -7.92 -6.92
CA ALA A 38 9.12 -8.13 -7.90
C ALA A 38 7.86 -7.26 -7.71
N GLY A 39 7.90 -6.23 -6.85
CA GLY A 39 6.78 -5.30 -6.70
C GLY A 39 5.64 -5.79 -5.79
N LYS A 40 5.98 -6.43 -4.66
CA LYS A 40 4.98 -6.95 -3.70
C LYS A 40 4.14 -5.85 -3.04
N THR A 41 4.72 -4.67 -2.82
CA THR A 41 4.02 -3.55 -2.17
C THR A 41 2.95 -2.98 -3.09
N GLU A 42 3.31 -2.76 -4.36
CA GLU A 42 2.44 -2.34 -5.45
C GLU A 42 1.29 -3.34 -5.62
N ALA A 43 1.63 -4.64 -5.64
CA ALA A 43 0.64 -5.70 -5.74
C ALA A 43 -0.39 -5.64 -4.60
N ALA A 44 0.07 -5.55 -3.35
CA ALA A 44 -0.82 -5.56 -2.19
C ALA A 44 -1.63 -4.25 -2.08
N THR A 45 -0.97 -3.09 -2.15
CA THR A 45 -1.63 -1.79 -2.00
C THR A 45 -2.64 -1.54 -3.10
N LEU A 46 -2.23 -1.68 -4.37
CA LEU A 46 -3.07 -1.27 -5.49
C LEU A 46 -4.21 -2.25 -5.73
N THR A 47 -4.01 -3.55 -5.46
CA THR A 47 -5.12 -4.51 -5.46
C THR A 47 -6.14 -4.16 -4.40
N TRP A 48 -5.69 -3.85 -3.18
CA TRP A 48 -6.59 -3.47 -2.10
C TRP A 48 -7.37 -2.18 -2.41
N LEU A 49 -6.69 -1.12 -2.87
CA LEU A 49 -7.33 0.14 -3.27
C LEU A 49 -8.33 -0.06 -4.43
N TYR A 50 -7.94 -0.83 -5.45
CA TYR A 50 -8.82 -1.13 -6.58
C TYR A 50 -10.08 -1.85 -6.12
N ARG A 51 -9.93 -2.91 -5.30
CA ARG A 51 -11.04 -3.69 -4.75
C ARG A 51 -11.98 -2.86 -3.90
N LEU A 52 -11.44 -1.89 -3.16
CA LEU A 52 -12.23 -1.01 -2.30
C LEU A 52 -13.04 0.04 -3.09
N ILE A 53 -12.49 0.58 -4.18
CA ILE A 53 -13.02 1.82 -4.78
C ILE A 53 -13.55 1.61 -6.21
N LYS A 54 -12.82 0.87 -7.04
CA LYS A 54 -13.03 0.83 -8.50
C LYS A 54 -13.49 -0.53 -9.03
N HIS A 55 -13.51 -1.55 -8.19
CA HIS A 55 -14.00 -2.87 -8.59
C HIS A 55 -15.46 -2.80 -9.08
N PRO A 56 -15.79 -3.44 -10.22
CA PRO A 56 -17.12 -3.35 -10.82
C PRO A 56 -18.20 -4.03 -9.97
N ASP A 57 -17.85 -5.10 -9.27
CA ASP A 57 -18.75 -5.81 -8.37
C ASP A 57 -18.88 -5.10 -7.01
N GLN A 58 -20.10 -4.75 -6.64
CA GLN A 58 -20.44 -4.09 -5.38
C GLN A 58 -20.20 -4.98 -4.16
N GLU A 59 -20.47 -6.29 -4.26
CA GLU A 59 -20.26 -7.21 -3.14
C GLU A 59 -18.77 -7.33 -2.80
N VAL A 60 -17.90 -7.28 -3.81
CA VAL A 60 -16.45 -7.24 -3.61
C VAL A 60 -16.04 -5.94 -2.90
N ARG A 61 -16.62 -4.79 -3.26
CA ARG A 61 -16.33 -3.52 -2.58
C ARG A 61 -16.77 -3.54 -1.12
N ASP A 62 -17.98 -4.04 -0.84
CA ASP A 62 -18.56 -4.07 0.50
C ASP A 62 -17.87 -5.09 1.41
N SER A 63 -17.42 -6.22 0.85
CA SER A 63 -16.67 -7.24 1.58
C SER A 63 -15.19 -6.88 1.78
N THR A 64 -14.65 -5.92 1.03
CA THR A 64 -13.23 -5.53 1.14
C THR A 64 -12.99 -4.72 2.42
N PRO A 65 -12.02 -5.12 3.27
CA PRO A 65 -11.71 -4.38 4.49
C PRO A 65 -11.30 -2.93 4.20
N ARG A 66 -11.82 -1.97 4.97
CA ARG A 66 -11.51 -0.54 4.79
C ARG A 66 -10.12 -0.11 5.26
N ARG A 67 -9.33 -1.00 5.85
CA ARG A 67 -7.99 -0.70 6.38
C ARG A 67 -6.99 -1.74 5.90
N LEU A 68 -5.88 -1.27 5.37
CA LEU A 68 -4.69 -2.06 5.05
C LEU A 68 -3.59 -1.73 6.06
N LEU A 69 -3.05 -2.74 6.74
CA LEU A 69 -1.98 -2.58 7.72
C LEU A 69 -0.68 -3.19 7.18
N TYR A 70 0.39 -2.40 7.19
CA TYR A 70 1.73 -2.86 6.87
C TYR A 70 2.56 -3.03 8.15
N CYS A 71 3.08 -4.24 8.37
CA CYS A 71 4.06 -4.53 9.40
C CYS A 71 5.45 -4.62 8.76
N LEU A 72 6.24 -3.54 8.87
CA LEU A 72 7.57 -3.44 8.25
C LEU A 72 8.66 -3.38 9.32
N PRO A 73 9.81 -4.05 9.14
CA PRO A 73 10.81 -4.23 10.20
C PRO A 73 11.68 -2.99 10.44
N MET A 74 11.81 -2.10 9.46
CA MET A 74 12.75 -0.98 9.50
C MET A 74 12.05 0.35 9.19
N ARG A 75 12.41 1.39 9.94
CA ARG A 75 11.88 2.75 9.76
C ARG A 75 12.07 3.28 8.33
N THR A 76 13.24 3.07 7.73
CA THR A 76 13.52 3.49 6.35
C THR A 76 12.56 2.83 5.34
N LEU A 77 12.23 1.56 5.53
CA LEU A 77 11.25 0.86 4.67
C LEU A 77 9.85 1.43 4.85
N VAL A 78 9.48 1.82 6.08
CA VAL A 78 8.21 2.49 6.36
C VAL A 78 8.14 3.82 5.62
N GLU A 79 9.17 4.66 5.74
CA GLU A 79 9.23 5.98 5.10
C GLU A 79 9.17 5.87 3.57
N GLN A 80 9.93 4.94 2.98
CA GLN A 80 9.89 4.65 1.54
C GLN A 80 8.50 4.16 1.10
N THR A 81 7.92 3.21 1.83
CA THR A 81 6.59 2.66 1.51
C THR A 81 5.52 3.75 1.59
N MET A 82 5.56 4.60 2.62
CA MET A 82 4.66 5.73 2.77
C MET A 82 4.78 6.74 1.63
N GLY A 83 6.00 7.09 1.22
CA GLY A 83 6.23 7.98 0.07
C GLY A 83 5.57 7.46 -1.20
N ARG A 84 5.78 6.17 -1.50
CA ARG A 84 5.20 5.52 -2.68
C ARG A 84 3.67 5.44 -2.61
N ILE A 85 3.10 5.10 -1.45
CA ILE A 85 1.64 5.05 -1.29
C ILE A 85 1.01 6.43 -1.48
N ASN A 86 1.61 7.48 -0.91
CA ASN A 86 1.12 8.85 -1.09
C ASN A 86 1.20 9.29 -2.56
N GLU A 87 2.28 8.95 -3.25
CA GLU A 87 2.41 9.20 -4.69
C GLU A 87 1.29 8.51 -5.48
N TRP A 88 1.02 7.24 -5.24
CA TRP A 88 -0.05 6.51 -5.91
C TRP A 88 -1.44 7.11 -5.63
N ILE A 89 -1.71 7.46 -4.38
CA ILE A 89 -2.97 8.11 -3.98
C ILE A 89 -3.13 9.45 -4.72
N ASN A 90 -2.06 10.24 -4.83
CA ASN A 90 -2.08 11.50 -5.56
C ASN A 90 -2.29 11.31 -7.06
N ASN A 91 -1.57 10.36 -7.68
CA ASN A 91 -1.69 10.07 -9.11
C ASN A 91 -3.10 9.57 -9.48
N LEU A 92 -3.76 8.88 -8.56
CA LEU A 92 -5.14 8.43 -8.69
C LEU A 92 -6.19 9.52 -8.39
N GLY A 93 -5.76 10.70 -7.93
CA GLY A 93 -6.66 11.80 -7.54
C GLY A 93 -7.43 11.54 -6.24
N MET A 94 -6.91 10.68 -5.35
CA MET A 94 -7.63 10.17 -4.17
C MET A 94 -7.17 10.77 -2.83
N ALA A 95 -6.42 11.87 -2.86
CA ALA A 95 -5.83 12.46 -1.65
C ALA A 95 -6.87 12.87 -0.57
N GLY A 96 -8.14 13.10 -0.97
CA GLY A 96 -9.24 13.39 -0.05
C GLY A 96 -10.01 12.17 0.47
N GLU A 97 -9.81 10.99 -0.14
CA GLU A 97 -10.61 9.78 0.14
C GLU A 97 -9.82 8.74 0.95
N VAL A 98 -8.52 8.63 0.67
CA VAL A 98 -7.64 7.63 1.29
C VAL A 98 -6.47 8.33 1.97
N LYS A 99 -6.22 7.99 3.24
CA LYS A 99 -5.10 8.52 4.01
C LYS A 99 -4.17 7.39 4.45
N ALA A 100 -2.90 7.47 4.05
CA ALA A 100 -1.85 6.64 4.62
C ALA A 100 -1.37 7.25 5.95
N VAL A 101 -1.27 6.42 6.99
CA VAL A 101 -0.84 6.86 8.33
C VAL A 101 0.19 5.86 8.87
N THR A 102 1.26 6.38 9.44
CA THR A 102 2.27 5.55 10.11
C THR A 102 1.95 5.45 11.61
N LEU A 103 1.91 4.22 12.12
CA LEU A 103 1.84 3.95 13.56
C LEU A 103 3.22 3.46 14.01
N LEU A 104 3.99 4.32 14.67
CA LEU A 104 5.26 3.95 15.28
C LEU A 104 5.03 3.59 16.74
N SER A 105 5.32 2.34 17.11
CA SER A 105 5.55 1.97 18.52
C SER A 105 6.83 2.68 18.98
N LEU A 106 6.69 3.69 19.83
CA LEU A 106 7.83 4.30 20.51
C LEU A 106 8.47 3.27 21.45
N SER A 107 9.49 2.56 20.98
CA SER A 107 10.55 2.04 21.85
C SER A 107 11.79 2.90 21.63
N GLN A 108 11.72 4.18 22.01
CA GLN A 108 12.93 4.99 22.14
C GLN A 108 13.54 4.79 23.52
N LYS A 109 14.61 3.97 23.61
CA LYS A 109 15.67 4.24 24.58
C LYS A 109 16.44 5.47 24.08
N SER A 110 15.90 6.66 24.33
CA SER A 110 16.65 7.90 24.12
C SER A 110 17.64 8.04 25.28
N GLY A 111 18.90 7.71 25.02
CA GLY A 111 20.01 8.14 25.85
C GLY A 111 19.97 9.66 26.00
N CYS A 112 19.77 10.11 27.23
CA CYS A 112 19.74 11.50 27.62
C CYS A 112 21.11 12.14 27.30
N ARG A 113 21.21 12.93 26.23
CA ARG A 113 22.24 13.95 26.08
C ARG A 113 21.59 15.31 26.31
N LEU A 114 21.25 15.58 27.56
CA LEU A 114 21.04 16.95 28.02
C LEU A 114 22.41 17.60 28.10
N GLY A 115 22.75 18.39 27.07
CA GLY A 115 23.70 19.48 27.22
C GLY A 115 23.09 20.54 28.12
N CYS A 116 23.24 20.38 29.45
CA CYS A 116 23.15 21.51 30.36
C CYS A 116 24.45 22.29 30.26
N ARG A 117 24.37 23.49 29.67
CA ARG A 117 25.34 24.55 29.94
C ARG A 117 25.28 24.88 31.43
N LEU A 118 26.41 24.77 32.10
CA LEU A 118 26.79 25.55 33.27
C LEU A 118 28.10 26.25 32.92
#